data_AF-A0A933NB63-F1
#
_entry.id   AF-A0A933NB63-F1
#
_cell.length_a   1.000
_cell.length_b   1.000
_cell.length_c   1.000
_cell.angle_alpha   90.00
_cell.angle_beta   90.00
_cell.angle_gamma   90.00
#
_symmetry.space_group_name_H-M   'P 1'
#
loop_
_entity.id
_entity.type
_entity.pdbx_description
1 polymer ?
#
loop_
_entity_poly.entity_id
_entity_poly.type
_entity_poly.pdbx_seq_one_letter_code
_entity_poly.pdbx_strand_id
1 'polypeptide(L)'
;MVERTPRTAAYDLLRTGTLVLFDMVESKVEPTVDNEEAIVRLELQMRDEVDEGEEPDPEVCDTVEWGAFGFIFVLATLSFADARPRGYSEKDFQADDEFGLDDFFASMKYVRGALHFYADYVRGRCMKTDIVVRGDGRVTVATTCRGEAALRWVARLQGHIAPVRELLN
;
A
#
# COMPACT_ATOMS: atom_id res chain seq x y z
N MET A 1 -3.07 29.43 -12.69
CA MET A 1 -2.62 28.26 -11.92
C MET A 1 -3.50 28.19 -10.69
N VAL A 2 -4.38 27.20 -10.56
CA VAL A 2 -5.28 27.08 -9.40
C VAL A 2 -4.49 26.38 -8.30
N GLU A 3 -4.32 27.02 -7.14
CA GLU A 3 -3.74 26.37 -5.96
C GLU A 3 -4.63 25.21 -5.52
N ARG A 4 -4.07 24.00 -5.52
CA ARG A 4 -4.78 22.82 -5.02
C ARG A 4 -4.67 22.79 -3.51
N THR A 5 -5.80 22.61 -2.83
CA THR A 5 -5.79 22.35 -1.39
C THR A 5 -5.19 20.97 -1.10
N PRO A 6 -4.59 20.74 0.08
CA PRO A 6 -4.06 19.42 0.45
C PRO A 6 -5.10 18.29 0.32
N ARG A 7 -6.36 18.57 0.65
CA ARG A 7 -7.47 17.62 0.54
C ARG A 7 -7.76 17.23 -0.92
N THR A 8 -7.71 18.19 -1.84
CA THR A 8 -7.89 17.92 -3.28
C THR A 8 -6.75 17.06 -3.82
N ALA A 9 -5.51 17.34 -3.43
CA ALA A 9 -4.36 16.55 -3.85
C ALA A 9 -4.40 15.10 -3.31
N ALA A 10 -4.82 14.90 -2.05
CA ALA A 10 -5.05 13.57 -1.49
C ALA A 10 -6.12 12.79 -2.27
N TYR A 11 -7.22 13.45 -2.65
CA TYR A 11 -8.26 12.83 -3.47
C TYR A 11 -7.76 12.41 -4.85
N ASP A 12 -6.94 13.24 -5.50
CA ASP A 12 -6.33 12.90 -6.78
C ASP A 12 -5.41 11.68 -6.65
N LEU A 13 -4.60 11.58 -5.59
CA LEU A 13 -3.78 10.40 -5.33
C LEU A 13 -4.62 9.14 -5.12
N LEU A 14 -5.73 9.23 -4.38
CA LEU A 14 -6.65 8.11 -4.22
C LEU A 14 -7.20 7.66 -5.57
N ARG A 15 -7.69 8.59 -6.39
CA ARG A 15 -8.21 8.28 -7.73
C ARG A 15 -7.13 7.62 -8.59
N THR A 16 -5.94 8.21 -8.66
CA THR A 16 -4.82 7.68 -9.43
C THR A 16 -4.43 6.28 -8.97
N GLY A 17 -4.30 6.06 -7.66
CA GLY A 17 -3.90 4.76 -7.12
C GLY A 17 -4.89 3.64 -7.40
N THR A 18 -6.19 3.96 -7.47
CA THR A 18 -7.23 2.97 -7.80
C THR A 18 -7.28 2.57 -9.28
N LEU A 19 -6.59 3.31 -10.16
CA LEU A 19 -6.51 3.00 -11.59
C LEU A 19 -5.33 2.09 -11.94
N VAL A 20 -4.39 1.90 -11.01
CA VAL A 20 -3.21 1.07 -11.26
C VAL A 20 -3.62 -0.39 -11.37
N LEU A 21 -3.30 -1.00 -12.51
CA LEU A 21 -3.46 -2.44 -12.75
C LEU A 21 -2.26 -3.19 -12.20
N PHE A 22 -2.51 -4.33 -11.56
CA PHE A 22 -1.46 -5.16 -10.98
C PHE A 22 -1.93 -6.59 -10.71
N ASP A 23 -0.98 -7.53 -10.71
CA ASP A 23 -1.19 -8.93 -10.35
C ASP A 23 -0.57 -9.25 -8.99
N MET A 24 -1.17 -10.21 -8.28
CA MET A 24 -0.52 -10.83 -7.12
C MET A 24 0.38 -11.96 -7.63
N VAL A 25 1.69 -11.84 -7.37
CA VAL A 25 2.69 -12.83 -7.79
C VAL A 25 2.87 -13.88 -6.70
N GLU A 26 3.00 -13.44 -5.45
CA GLU A 26 3.20 -14.31 -4.31
C GLU A 26 2.54 -13.71 -3.05
N SER A 27 2.05 -14.58 -2.17
CA SER A 27 1.67 -14.19 -0.83
C SER A 27 2.24 -15.16 0.19
N LYS A 28 2.76 -14.61 1.28
CA LYS A 28 3.33 -15.36 2.39
C LYS A 28 2.76 -14.84 3.69
N VAL A 29 2.23 -15.75 4.51
CA VAL A 29 1.69 -15.47 5.84
C VAL A 29 2.44 -16.34 6.83
N GLU A 30 3.16 -15.71 7.76
CA GLU A 30 3.92 -16.39 8.81
C GLU A 30 3.41 -15.95 10.18
N PRO A 31 3.29 -16.86 11.16
CA PRO A 31 2.96 -16.46 12.52
C PRO A 31 4.12 -15.67 13.14
N THR A 32 3.79 -14.76 14.05
CA THR A 32 4.77 -14.12 14.94
C THR A 32 5.30 -15.09 16.00
N VAL A 33 6.36 -14.72 16.71
CA VAL A 33 7.02 -15.57 17.72
C VAL A 33 6.06 -16.06 18.82
N ASP A 34 5.06 -15.27 19.16
CA ASP A 34 3.99 -15.58 20.13
C ASP A 34 2.79 -16.33 19.54
N ASN A 35 2.73 -16.52 18.21
CA ASN A 35 1.61 -17.06 17.44
C ASN A 35 0.27 -16.32 17.61
N GLU A 36 0.27 -15.11 18.19
CA GLU A 36 -0.94 -14.30 18.35
C GLU A 36 -1.22 -13.43 17.12
N GLU A 37 -0.20 -13.20 16.31
CA GLU A 37 -0.23 -12.29 15.16
C GLU A 37 0.39 -12.92 13.91
N ALA A 38 0.25 -12.22 12.79
CA ALA A 38 0.86 -12.61 11.52
C ALA A 38 1.82 -11.54 10.99
N ILE A 39 2.88 -12.02 10.35
CA ILE A 39 3.72 -11.30 9.40
C ILE A 39 3.20 -11.69 8.02
N VAL A 40 2.74 -10.69 7.26
CA VAL A 40 2.27 -10.89 5.90
C VAL A 40 3.25 -10.21 4.96
N ARG A 41 3.62 -10.90 3.89
CA ARG A 41 4.41 -10.35 2.79
C ARG A 41 3.74 -10.72 1.48
N LEU A 42 3.46 -9.71 0.67
CA LEU A 42 2.89 -9.84 -0.66
C LEU A 42 3.90 -9.34 -1.68
N GLU A 43 4.09 -10.08 -2.75
CA GLU A 43 4.80 -9.63 -3.93
C GLU A 43 3.77 -9.44 -5.04
N LEU A 44 3.74 -8.23 -5.61
CA LEU A 44 2.83 -7.82 -6.67
C LEU A 44 3.64 -7.33 -7.88
N GLN A 45 2.99 -7.33 -9.03
CA GLN A 45 3.57 -6.79 -10.27
C GLN A 45 2.59 -5.80 -10.89
N MET A 46 2.97 -4.52 -10.96
CA MET A 46 2.23 -3.53 -11.74
C MET A 46 2.25 -3.89 -13.23
N ARG A 47 1.18 -3.52 -13.93
CA ARG A 47 0.96 -3.79 -15.35
C ARG A 47 0.72 -2.49 -16.10
N ASP A 48 1.30 -2.42 -17.28
CA ASP A 48 0.97 -1.40 -18.25
C ASP A 48 -0.32 -1.75 -18.98
N GLU A 49 -1.10 -0.72 -19.28
CA GLU A 49 -2.17 -0.82 -20.27
C GLU A 49 -1.48 -0.92 -21.64
N VAL A 50 -1.48 -2.11 -22.22
CA VAL A 50 -0.96 -2.34 -23.57
C VAL A 50 -2.13 -2.37 -24.57
N ASP A 51 -1.95 -1.69 -25.69
CA ASP A 51 -2.89 -1.77 -26.81
C ASP A 51 -2.87 -3.17 -27.45
N GLU A 52 -3.98 -3.54 -28.09
CA GLU A 52 -4.08 -4.84 -28.77
C GLU A 52 -2.95 -5.02 -29.80
N GLY A 53 -2.05 -5.98 -29.53
CA GLY A 53 -0.96 -6.35 -30.42
C GLY A 53 0.43 -5.82 -30.02
N GLU A 54 0.54 -5.09 -28.92
CA GLU A 54 1.82 -4.67 -28.35
C GLU A 54 2.26 -5.62 -27.22
N GLU A 55 3.57 -5.92 -27.17
CA GLU A 55 4.18 -6.64 -26.05
C GLU A 55 4.80 -5.62 -25.09
N PRO A 56 4.52 -5.71 -23.77
CA PRO A 56 5.11 -4.81 -22.79
C PRO A 56 6.62 -5.06 -22.67
N ASP A 57 7.38 -3.99 -22.43
CA ASP A 57 8.80 -4.11 -22.09
C ASP A 57 8.93 -4.76 -20.70
N PRO A 58 9.65 -5.88 -20.54
CA PRO A 58 9.80 -6.53 -19.25
C PRO A 58 10.74 -5.78 -18.28
N GLU A 59 11.53 -4.81 -18.75
CA GLU A 59 12.52 -4.09 -17.93
C GLU A 59 11.97 -2.79 -17.32
N VAL A 60 10.92 -2.23 -17.90
CA VAL A 60 10.32 -0.95 -17.48
C VAL A 60 8.80 -1.11 -17.40
N CYS A 61 8.19 -0.51 -16.38
CA CYS A 61 6.74 -0.43 -16.27
C CYS A 61 6.34 1.04 -16.21
N ASP A 62 5.81 1.57 -17.31
CA ASP A 62 5.44 3.00 -17.46
C ASP A 62 4.39 3.42 -16.41
N THR A 63 3.56 2.47 -15.98
CA THR A 63 2.58 2.66 -14.90
C THR A 63 3.20 3.11 -13.59
N VAL A 64 4.45 2.74 -13.32
CA VAL A 64 5.16 3.18 -12.11
C VAL A 64 5.31 4.70 -12.11
N GLU A 65 5.62 5.32 -13.24
CA GLU A 65 5.95 6.75 -13.31
C GLU A 65 4.77 7.63 -12.89
N TRP A 66 3.56 7.28 -13.32
CA TRP A 66 2.36 8.06 -13.01
C TRP A 66 1.58 7.50 -11.81
N GLY A 67 1.66 6.20 -11.55
CA GLY A 67 0.77 5.47 -10.63
C GLY A 67 1.34 5.21 -9.24
N ALA A 68 2.67 5.11 -9.09
CA ALA A 68 3.29 4.59 -7.86
C ALA A 68 2.90 5.37 -6.60
N PHE A 69 2.92 6.71 -6.64
CA PHE A 69 2.54 7.53 -5.49
C PHE A 69 1.08 7.33 -5.09
N GLY A 70 0.17 7.29 -6.08
CA GLY A 70 -1.24 7.05 -5.83
C GLY A 70 -1.46 5.66 -5.23
N PHE A 71 -0.82 4.64 -5.80
CA PHE A 71 -0.92 3.25 -5.35
C PHE A 71 -0.50 3.09 -3.89
N ILE A 72 0.68 3.60 -3.53
CA ILE A 72 1.17 3.58 -2.15
C ILE A 72 0.23 4.38 -1.25
N PHE A 73 -0.24 5.56 -1.67
CA PHE A 73 -1.13 6.39 -0.86
C PHE A 73 -2.44 5.69 -0.53
N VAL A 74 -3.04 4.96 -1.49
CA VAL A 74 -4.26 4.19 -1.26
C VAL A 74 -4.01 3.07 -0.25
N LEU A 75 -2.95 2.28 -0.42
CA LEU A 75 -2.59 1.21 0.53
C LEU A 75 -2.27 1.76 1.94
N ALA A 76 -1.56 2.88 2.02
CA ALA A 76 -1.27 3.56 3.29
C ALA A 76 -2.57 4.04 3.98
N THR A 77 -3.49 4.61 3.20
CA THR A 77 -4.81 5.06 3.71
C THR A 77 -5.64 3.89 4.23
N LEU A 78 -5.70 2.78 3.49
CA LEU A 78 -6.37 1.55 3.94
C LEU A 78 -5.71 0.98 5.20
N SER A 79 -4.38 0.98 5.25
CA SER A 79 -3.63 0.54 6.41
C SER A 79 -3.93 1.37 7.65
N PHE A 80 -3.97 2.70 7.52
CA PHE A 80 -4.30 3.62 8.61
C PHE A 80 -5.75 3.46 9.08
N ALA A 81 -6.70 3.31 8.16
CA ALA A 81 -8.11 3.09 8.48
C ALA A 81 -8.33 1.80 9.29
N ASP A 82 -7.62 0.73 8.93
CA ASP A 82 -7.63 -0.55 9.67
C ASP A 82 -6.76 -0.51 10.95
N ALA A 83 -5.96 0.54 11.15
CA ALA A 83 -5.02 0.60 12.27
C ALA A 83 -5.73 0.94 13.58
N ARG A 84 -5.40 0.16 14.61
CA ARG A 84 -5.89 0.33 15.98
C ARG A 84 -4.74 0.77 16.89
N PRO A 85 -5.03 1.48 17.98
CA PRO A 85 -4.05 1.72 19.03
C PRO A 85 -3.51 0.38 19.54
N ARG A 86 -2.19 0.29 19.72
CA ARG A 86 -1.54 -0.90 20.28
C ARG A 86 -0.22 -0.51 20.93
N GLY A 87 0.09 -1.13 22.06
CA GLY A 87 1.38 -0.93 22.73
C GLY A 87 1.67 0.52 23.11
N TYR A 88 2.94 0.90 23.08
CA TYR A 88 3.42 2.25 23.38
C TYR A 88 3.66 3.02 22.08
N SER A 89 2.64 3.70 21.57
CA SER A 89 2.77 4.62 20.43
C SER A 89 3.48 5.93 20.79
N GLU A 90 3.59 6.25 22.09
CA GLU A 90 3.95 7.56 22.67
C GLU A 90 3.10 8.75 22.16
N LYS A 91 2.07 8.48 21.35
CA LYS A 91 1.22 9.46 20.68
C LYS A 91 -0.24 9.24 21.05
N ASP A 92 -0.93 10.34 21.33
CA ASP A 92 -2.37 10.33 21.60
C ASP A 92 -3.13 9.86 20.36
N PHE A 93 -4.06 8.93 20.57
CA PHE A 93 -4.96 8.44 19.54
C PHE A 93 -6.25 9.26 19.52
N GLN A 94 -6.65 9.73 18.34
CA GLN A 94 -8.00 10.25 18.12
C GLN A 94 -8.72 9.41 17.06
N ALA A 95 -9.97 9.04 17.36
CA ALA A 95 -10.75 8.16 16.48
C ALA A 95 -11.04 8.81 15.12
N ASP A 96 -11.19 10.14 15.11
CA ASP A 96 -11.53 10.94 13.94
C ASP A 96 -10.30 11.49 13.18
N ASP A 97 -9.09 11.11 13.58
CA ASP A 97 -7.89 11.45 12.82
C ASP A 97 -7.97 10.89 11.39
N GLU A 98 -7.58 11.71 10.42
CA GLU A 98 -7.44 11.33 9.01
C GLU A 98 -5.96 11.11 8.66
N PHE A 99 -5.69 10.21 7.71
CA PHE A 99 -4.35 10.05 7.13
C PHE A 99 -4.11 11.15 6.10
N GLY A 100 -3.20 12.07 6.39
CA GLY A 100 -2.91 13.23 5.55
C GLY A 100 -1.73 13.06 4.60
N LEU A 101 -1.52 14.05 3.73
CA LEU A 101 -0.34 14.12 2.86
C LEU A 101 0.95 14.33 3.66
N ASP A 102 0.87 15.03 4.78
CA ASP A 102 1.97 15.22 5.73
C ASP A 102 2.42 13.89 6.33
N ASP A 103 1.47 13.07 6.80
CA ASP A 103 1.75 11.72 7.30
C ASP A 103 2.35 10.84 6.19
N PHE A 104 1.78 10.91 4.99
CA PHE A 104 2.28 10.16 3.83
C PHE A 104 3.72 10.51 3.50
N PHE A 105 4.03 11.78 3.21
CA PHE A 105 5.37 12.18 2.78
C PHE A 105 6.42 12.03 3.89
N ALA A 106 6.03 12.17 5.17
CA ALA A 106 6.93 11.90 6.29
C ALA A 106 7.38 10.43 6.36
N SER A 107 6.56 9.51 5.85
CA SER A 107 6.83 8.07 5.78
C SER A 107 7.51 7.61 4.50
N MET A 108 7.71 8.50 3.52
CA MET A 108 8.29 8.18 2.22
C MET A 108 9.82 8.35 2.20
N LYS A 109 10.50 7.45 1.50
CA LYS A 109 11.93 7.54 1.17
C LYS A 109 12.18 7.02 -0.23
N TYR A 110 13.15 7.59 -0.94
CA TYR A 110 13.66 7.02 -2.17
C TYR A 110 15.04 6.42 -1.91
N VAL A 111 15.19 5.11 -2.08
CA VAL A 111 16.41 4.38 -1.71
C VAL A 111 16.72 3.37 -2.80
N ARG A 112 17.95 3.41 -3.34
CA ARG A 112 18.47 2.45 -4.33
C ARG A 112 17.53 2.20 -5.52
N GLY A 113 16.98 3.27 -6.09
CA GLY A 113 16.12 3.16 -7.28
C GLY A 113 14.66 2.81 -6.98
N ALA A 114 14.29 2.64 -5.70
CA ALA A 114 12.95 2.25 -5.30
C ALA A 114 12.30 3.29 -4.40
N LEU A 115 10.97 3.39 -4.51
CA LEU A 115 10.13 4.21 -3.66
C LEU A 115 9.69 3.37 -2.46
N HIS A 116 10.07 3.80 -1.27
CA HIS A 116 9.76 3.13 -0.01
C HIS A 116 8.77 3.96 0.80
N PHE A 117 7.74 3.30 1.31
CA PHE A 117 6.89 3.80 2.36
C PHE A 117 7.05 2.91 3.58
N TYR A 118 7.34 3.51 4.72
CA TYR A 118 7.35 2.80 5.99
C TYR A 118 6.63 3.62 7.07
N ALA A 119 5.65 2.99 7.71
CA ALA A 119 4.91 3.56 8.81
C ALA A 119 4.82 2.56 9.97
N ASP A 120 5.46 2.88 11.10
CA ASP A 120 5.33 2.12 12.34
C ASP A 120 4.09 2.59 13.11
N TYR A 121 4.13 3.81 13.65
CA TYR A 121 3.01 4.49 14.30
C TYR A 121 2.70 5.86 13.71
N VAL A 122 1.45 6.06 13.31
CA VAL A 122 0.93 7.34 12.81
C VAL A 122 -0.28 7.72 13.67
N ARG A 123 -0.23 8.91 14.29
CA ARG A 123 -1.31 9.44 15.14
C ARG A 123 -1.86 8.43 16.17
N GLY A 124 -0.96 7.76 16.89
CA GLY A 124 -1.30 6.75 17.90
C GLY A 124 -1.76 5.39 17.35
N ARG A 125 -1.87 5.21 16.03
CA ARG A 125 -2.28 3.96 15.39
C ARG A 125 -1.09 3.11 14.97
N CYS A 126 -1.15 1.81 15.25
CA CYS A 126 -0.14 0.83 14.84
C CYS A 126 -0.35 0.44 13.37
N MET A 127 0.39 1.08 12.47
CA MET A 127 0.35 0.77 11.03
C MET A 127 1.23 -0.43 10.70
N LYS A 128 2.49 -0.44 11.19
CA LYS A 128 3.52 -1.46 10.92
C LYS A 128 3.48 -1.99 9.49
N THR A 129 3.48 -1.05 8.54
CA THR A 129 3.31 -1.31 7.11
C THR A 129 4.54 -0.82 6.37
N ASP A 130 5.08 -1.67 5.50
CA ASP A 130 6.17 -1.39 4.58
C ASP A 130 5.67 -1.64 3.15
N ILE A 131 5.90 -0.69 2.25
CA ILE A 131 5.58 -0.81 0.83
C ILE A 131 6.79 -0.36 0.04
N VAL A 132 7.22 -1.18 -0.92
CA VAL A 132 8.35 -0.87 -1.81
C VAL A 132 7.88 -1.02 -3.24
N VAL A 133 8.01 0.03 -4.04
CA VAL A 133 7.75 0.01 -5.48
C VAL A 133 9.07 0.23 -6.23
N ARG A 134 9.41 -0.68 -7.13
CA ARG A 134 10.57 -0.59 -8.02
C ARG A 134 10.17 -0.05 -9.40
N GLY A 135 11.13 0.47 -10.15
CA GLY A 135 10.92 1.03 -11.50
C GLY A 135 10.40 0.02 -12.54
N ASP A 136 10.62 -1.27 -12.31
CA ASP A 136 10.14 -2.37 -13.14
C ASP A 136 8.71 -2.84 -12.76
N GLY A 137 8.02 -2.09 -11.91
CA GLY A 137 6.66 -2.42 -11.47
C GLY A 137 6.58 -3.45 -10.36
N ARG A 138 7.70 -4.04 -9.90
CA ARG A 138 7.66 -4.95 -8.74
C ARG A 138 7.29 -4.19 -7.48
N VAL A 139 6.30 -4.70 -6.75
CA VAL A 139 5.84 -4.15 -5.48
C VAL A 139 5.94 -5.18 -4.38
N THR A 140 6.57 -4.83 -3.27
CA THR A 140 6.49 -5.62 -2.03
C THR A 140 5.60 -4.87 -1.04
N VAL A 141 4.60 -5.55 -0.46
CA VAL A 141 3.80 -5.05 0.66
C VAL A 141 4.01 -5.97 1.84
N ALA A 142 4.48 -5.42 2.97
CA ALA A 142 4.69 -6.19 4.19
C ALA A 142 3.99 -5.55 5.38
N THR A 143 3.39 -6.38 6.22
CA THR A 143 2.78 -5.94 7.49
C THR A 143 3.17 -6.85 8.63
N THR A 144 3.33 -6.28 9.82
CA THR A 144 3.62 -7.03 11.05
C THR A 144 2.61 -6.69 12.13
N CYS A 145 2.03 -7.69 12.80
CA CYS A 145 0.99 -7.49 13.83
C CYS A 145 -0.30 -6.84 13.29
N ARG A 146 -0.65 -7.18 12.04
CA ARG A 146 -1.83 -6.66 11.34
C ARG A 146 -2.76 -7.79 10.85
N GLY A 147 -2.57 -9.02 11.34
CA GLY A 147 -3.21 -10.21 10.77
C GLY A 147 -3.06 -10.26 9.24
N GLU A 148 -4.09 -10.73 8.55
CA GLU A 148 -4.14 -10.80 7.07
C GLU A 148 -4.65 -9.50 6.40
N ALA A 149 -4.44 -8.32 7.01
CA ALA A 149 -5.02 -7.08 6.50
C ALA A 149 -4.52 -6.69 5.09
N ALA A 150 -3.22 -6.87 4.82
CA ALA A 150 -2.64 -6.55 3.52
C ALA A 150 -3.34 -7.30 2.37
N LEU A 151 -3.69 -8.59 2.58
CA LEU A 151 -4.42 -9.39 1.60
C LEU A 151 -5.80 -8.78 1.30
N ARG A 152 -6.52 -8.32 2.33
CA ARG A 152 -7.83 -7.68 2.16
C ARG A 152 -7.75 -6.36 1.41
N TRP A 153 -6.71 -5.56 1.63
CA TRP A 153 -6.53 -4.29 0.93
C TRP A 153 -6.26 -4.52 -0.55
N VAL A 154 -5.36 -5.45 -0.86
CA VAL A 154 -5.04 -5.84 -2.23
C VAL A 154 -6.27 -6.41 -2.95
N ALA A 155 -7.00 -7.33 -2.31
CA ALA A 155 -8.24 -7.87 -2.85
C ALA A 155 -9.26 -6.78 -3.18
N ARG A 156 -9.42 -5.82 -2.27
CA ARG A 156 -10.32 -4.67 -2.45
C ARG A 156 -9.92 -3.81 -3.63
N LEU A 157 -8.63 -3.60 -3.87
CA LEU A 157 -8.14 -2.82 -5.02
C LEU A 157 -8.33 -3.55 -6.35
N GLN A 158 -8.29 -4.88 -6.34
CA GLN A 158 -8.62 -5.69 -7.52
C GLN A 158 -10.14 -5.82 -7.75
N GLY A 159 -10.97 -5.15 -6.96
CA GLY A 159 -12.44 -5.25 -7.05
C GLY A 159 -13.01 -6.56 -6.49
N HIS A 160 -12.18 -7.40 -5.86
CA HIS A 160 -12.62 -8.61 -5.19
C HIS A 160 -13.18 -8.25 -3.80
N ILE A 161 -14.46 -8.51 -3.59
CA ILE A 161 -15.10 -8.49 -2.26
C ILE A 161 -15.26 -9.94 -1.79
N ALA A 162 -14.16 -10.69 -1.76
CA ALA A 162 -14.16 -12.11 -1.36
C ALA A 162 -13.46 -12.31 0.00
N PRO A 163 -13.93 -13.23 0.86
CA PRO A 163 -13.18 -13.63 2.05
C PRO A 163 -11.85 -14.28 1.63
N VAL A 164 -10.76 -13.90 2.32
CA VAL A 164 -9.33 -14.17 2.00
C VAL A 164 -8.99 -15.62 1.61
N ARG A 165 -9.81 -16.61 1.97
CA ARG A 165 -9.60 -18.04 1.68
C ARG A 165 -9.67 -18.41 0.19
N GLU A 166 -10.26 -17.60 -0.68
CA GLU A 166 -10.40 -17.94 -2.11
C GLU A 166 -9.28 -17.39 -3.01
N LEU A 167 -8.40 -16.52 -2.48
CA LEU A 167 -7.29 -15.91 -3.22
C LEU A 167 -6.00 -16.75 -3.18
N LEU A 168 -6.05 -17.96 -2.62
CA LEU A 168 -4.91 -18.87 -2.43
C LEU A 168 -5.02 -20.18 -3.24
N ASN A 169 -5.85 -20.22 -4.28
CA ASN A 169 -5.94 -21.38 -5.19
C ASN A 169 -4.93 -21.27 -6.33
#